data_AF-A0A955B0R4-F1
#
_entry.id   AF-A0A955B0R4-F1
#
_cell.length_a   1.000
_cell.length_b   1.000
_cell.length_c   1.000
_cell.angle_alpha   90.00
_cell.angle_beta   90.00
_cell.angle_gamma   90.00
#
_symmetry.space_group_name_H-M   'P 1'
#
loop_
_entity.id
_entity.type
_entity.pdbx_description
1 polymer ?
#
loop_
_entity_poly.entity_id
_entity_poly.type
_entity_poly.pdbx_seq_one_letter_code
_entity_poly.pdbx_strand_id
1 'polypeptide(L)'
;MLSMAVGQLGLPLAASCLVLPIVIMDCLRLSHRFTGPLYRLQDGLQRMAAGESMQPIQLREGDMLRDVADEFNRVVERINRQTSANDQTVS
;
A
#
# COMPACT_ATOMS: atom_id res chain seq x y z
N MET A 1 -24.25 20.71 40.17
CA MET A 1 -23.33 19.70 39.60
C MET A 1 -23.50 19.49 38.09
N LEU A 2 -24.73 19.35 37.55
CA LEU A 2 -24.95 19.17 36.10
C LEU A 2 -24.37 20.29 35.20
N SER A 3 -24.43 21.55 35.62
CA SER A 3 -23.99 22.70 34.81
C SER A 3 -22.44 22.82 34.72
N MET A 4 -21.70 22.33 35.73
CA MET A 4 -20.23 22.29 35.68
C MET A 4 -19.70 21.20 34.75
N ALA A 5 -20.44 20.10 34.58
CA ALA A 5 -20.08 19.02 33.66
C ALA A 5 -20.19 19.45 32.18
N VAL A 6 -21.21 20.24 31.84
CA VAL A 6 -21.39 20.78 30.47
C VAL A 6 -20.26 21.77 30.13
N GLY A 7 -19.84 22.59 31.09
CA GLY A 7 -18.69 23.49 30.92
C GLY A 7 -17.35 22.76 30.75
N GLN A 8 -17.17 21.61 31.42
CA GLN A 8 -15.99 20.75 31.24
C GLN A 8 -15.98 19.98 29.91
N LEU A 9 -17.14 19.66 29.32
CA LEU A 9 -17.22 18.99 28.02
C LEU A 9 -17.00 19.94 26.83
N GLY A 10 -17.27 21.24 26.99
CA GLY A 10 -17.13 22.21 25.90
C GLY A 10 -15.71 22.31 25.34
N LEU A 11 -14.70 22.34 26.21
CA LEU A 11 -13.29 22.40 25.81
C LEU A 11 -12.80 21.15 25.05
N PRO A 12 -13.00 19.91 25.52
CA PRO A 12 -12.61 18.71 24.78
C PRO A 12 -13.43 18.52 23.51
N LEU A 13 -14.71 18.92 23.46
CA LEU A 13 -15.51 18.90 22.22
C LEU A 13 -14.97 19.89 21.18
N ALA A 14 -14.65 21.11 21.59
CA ALA A 14 -14.05 22.12 20.71
C ALA A 14 -12.66 21.67 20.22
N ALA A 15 -11.83 21.11 21.10
CA ALA A 15 -10.54 20.52 20.73
C ALA A 15 -10.71 19.35 19.76
N SER A 16 -11.69 18.47 19.99
CA SER A 16 -11.98 17.34 19.11
C SER A 16 -12.46 17.80 17.73
N CYS A 17 -13.33 18.81 17.65
CA CYS A 17 -13.75 19.40 16.38
C CYS A 17 -12.60 20.00 15.57
N LEU A 18 -11.53 20.46 16.23
CA LEU A 18 -10.34 20.98 15.57
C LEU A 18 -9.38 19.87 15.14
N VAL A 19 -9.19 18.84 15.98
CA VAL A 19 -8.23 17.75 15.74
C VAL A 19 -8.78 16.70 14.78
N LEU A 20 -10.06 16.34 14.87
CA LEU A 20 -10.70 15.34 14.01
C LEU A 20 -10.47 15.59 12.51
N PRO A 21 -10.72 16.78 11.95
CA PRO A 21 -10.52 17.01 10.52
C PRO A 21 -9.05 16.84 10.11
N ILE A 22 -8.09 17.16 10.98
CA ILE A 22 -6.66 16.95 10.73
C ILE A 22 -6.37 15.45 10.65
N VAL A 23 -6.84 14.68 11.63
CA VAL A 23 -6.66 13.21 11.66
C VAL A 23 -7.34 12.54 10.46
N ILE A 24 -8.55 12.97 10.10
CA ILE A 24 -9.26 12.44 8.92
C ILE A 24 -8.45 12.73 7.65
N MET A 25 -7.94 13.95 7.49
CA MET A 25 -7.14 14.32 6.33
C MET A 25 -5.85 13.49 6.25
N ASP A 26 -5.18 13.27 7.38
CA ASP A 26 -3.96 12.44 7.43
C ASP A 26 -4.26 10.97 7.09
N CYS A 27 -5.34 10.40 7.63
CA CYS A 27 -5.80 9.05 7.29
C CYS A 27 -6.13 8.92 5.80
N LEU A 28 -6.82 9.90 5.22
CA LEU A 28 -7.13 9.91 3.79
C LEU A 28 -5.87 10.00 2.94
N ARG A 29 -4.93 10.90 3.27
CA ARG A 29 -3.65 11.02 2.56
C ARG A 29 -2.84 9.73 2.62
N LEU A 30 -2.79 9.13 3.80
CA LEU A 30 -2.13 7.85 4.01
C LEU A 30 -2.76 6.77 3.11
N SER A 31 -4.09 6.63 3.16
CA SER A 31 -4.84 5.65 2.36
C SER A 31 -4.61 5.83 0.86
N HIS A 32 -4.67 7.07 0.36
CA HIS A 32 -4.40 7.37 -1.05
C HIS A 32 -2.98 7.00 -1.49
N ARG A 33 -1.99 7.14 -0.60
CA ARG A 33 -0.61 6.74 -0.87
C ARG A 33 -0.43 5.22 -0.90
N PHE A 34 -1.29 4.46 -0.23
CA PHE A 34 -1.31 2.99 -0.29
C PHE A 34 -1.96 2.45 -1.57
N THR A 35 -3.06 3.08 -2.04
CA THR A 35 -3.86 2.54 -3.15
C THR A 35 -3.07 2.40 -4.45
N GLY A 36 -2.21 3.37 -4.79
CA GLY A 36 -1.44 3.34 -6.03
C GLY A 36 -0.47 2.16 -6.13
N PRO A 37 0.46 2.00 -5.17
CA PRO A 37 1.36 0.86 -5.11
C PRO A 37 0.63 -0.49 -4.99
N LEU A 38 -0.45 -0.56 -4.21
CA LEU A 38 -1.22 -1.79 -4.00
C LEU A 38 -1.89 -2.28 -5.29
N TYR A 39 -2.46 -1.37 -6.08
CA TYR A 39 -3.07 -1.73 -7.35
C TYR A 39 -2.05 -2.31 -8.34
N ARG A 40 -0.85 -1.72 -8.40
CA ARG A 40 0.26 -2.24 -9.22
C ARG A 40 0.69 -3.64 -8.77
N LEU A 41 0.72 -3.89 -7.46
CA LEU A 41 1.04 -5.21 -6.92
C LEU A 41 -0.02 -6.25 -7.29
N GLN A 42 -1.31 -5.89 -7.22
CA GLN A 42 -2.40 -6.76 -7.66
C GLN A 42 -2.36 -7.07 -9.15
N ASP A 43 -2.14 -6.07 -10.00
CA ASP A 43 -1.98 -6.26 -11.44
C ASP A 43 -0.82 -7.22 -11.74
N GLY A 44 0.33 -7.02 -11.05
CA GLY A 44 1.43 -7.96 -11.05
C GLY A 44 0.93 -9.38 -10.70
N LEU A 45 0.40 -9.60 -9.51
CA LEU A 45 -0.07 -10.93 -9.11
C LEU A 45 -1.02 -11.60 -10.12
N GLN A 46 -1.94 -10.84 -10.72
CA GLN A 46 -2.87 -11.36 -11.73
C GLN A 46 -2.16 -11.83 -13.00
N ARG A 47 -1.21 -11.04 -13.51
CA ARG A 47 -0.44 -11.41 -14.72
C ARG A 47 0.49 -12.59 -14.46
N MET A 48 0.99 -12.72 -13.22
CA MET A 48 1.79 -13.88 -12.79
C MET A 48 0.93 -15.14 -12.77
N ALA A 49 -0.30 -15.04 -12.25
CA ALA A 49 -1.24 -16.14 -12.26
C ALA A 49 -1.66 -16.55 -13.68
N ALA A 50 -1.65 -15.61 -14.64
CA ALA A 50 -1.88 -15.89 -16.05
C ALA A 50 -0.67 -16.50 -16.78
N GLY A 51 0.49 -16.60 -16.13
CA GLY A 51 1.72 -17.13 -16.73
C GLY A 51 2.40 -16.15 -17.70
N GLU A 52 2.07 -14.86 -17.64
CA GLU A 52 2.71 -13.85 -18.47
C GLU A 52 4.13 -13.53 -17.97
N SER A 53 5.04 -13.25 -18.92
CA SER A 53 6.37 -12.72 -18.61
C SER A 53 6.25 -11.37 -17.91
N MET A 54 6.76 -11.29 -16.68
CA MET A 54 6.54 -10.13 -15.84
C MET A 54 7.78 -9.25 -15.70
N GLN A 55 7.57 -7.94 -15.74
CA GLN A 55 8.60 -6.97 -15.41
C GLN A 55 8.56 -6.62 -13.91
N PRO A 56 9.71 -6.41 -13.27
CA PRO A 56 9.77 -5.99 -11.88
C PRO A 56 9.09 -4.62 -11.68
N ILE A 57 8.35 -4.49 -10.57
CA ILE A 57 7.63 -3.29 -10.18
C ILE A 57 8.61 -2.33 -9.48
N GLN A 58 8.75 -1.11 -10.00
CA GLN A 58 9.49 -0.05 -9.32
C GLN A 58 8.52 0.91 -8.61
N LEU A 59 8.65 1.01 -7.29
CA LEU A 59 7.98 2.01 -6.46
C LEU A 59 8.91 3.19 -6.19
N ARG A 60 8.34 4.37 -5.93
CA ARG A 60 9.13 5.58 -5.65
C ARG A 60 9.71 5.56 -4.24
N GLU A 61 10.83 6.25 -4.06
CA GLU A 61 11.44 6.39 -2.74
C GLU A 61 10.47 7.02 -1.74
N GLY A 62 10.27 6.33 -0.61
CA GLY A 62 9.37 6.74 0.47
C GLY A 62 8.01 6.03 0.46
N ASP A 63 7.60 5.34 -0.61
CA ASP A 63 6.33 4.59 -0.59
C ASP A 63 6.36 3.48 0.46
N MET A 64 5.28 3.34 1.24
CA MET A 64 5.21 2.43 2.38
C MET A 64 5.26 0.94 1.97
N LEU A 65 5.01 0.64 0.71
CA LEU A 65 4.98 -0.72 0.16
C LEU A 65 6.29 -1.10 -0.54
N ARG A 66 7.36 -0.30 -0.41
CA ARG A 66 8.65 -0.57 -1.07
C ARG A 66 9.20 -1.95 -0.73
N ASP A 67 9.29 -2.28 0.56
CA ASP A 67 9.82 -3.58 1.00
C ASP A 67 8.99 -4.76 0.46
N VAL A 68 7.68 -4.57 0.33
CA VAL A 68 6.77 -5.56 -0.26
C VAL A 68 7.00 -5.71 -1.76
N ALA A 69 7.21 -4.60 -2.47
CA ALA A 69 7.54 -4.62 -3.89
C ALA A 69 8.92 -5.26 -4.14
N ASP A 70 9.89 -5.01 -3.27
CA ASP A 70 11.22 -5.62 -3.38
C ASP A 70 11.15 -7.14 -3.23
N GLU A 71 10.38 -7.64 -2.27
CA GLU A 71 10.18 -9.08 -2.10
C GLU A 71 9.34 -9.68 -3.24
N PHE A 72 8.33 -8.95 -3.74
CA PHE A 72 7.59 -9.34 -4.94
C PHE A 72 8.51 -9.48 -6.16
N ASN A 73 9.40 -8.50 -6.36
CA ASN A 73 10.36 -8.50 -7.48
C ASN A 73 11.33 -9.70 -7.41
N ARG A 74 11.75 -10.10 -6.20
CA ARG A 74 12.56 -11.31 -6.02
C ARG A 74 11.83 -12.58 -6.49
N VAL A 75 10.54 -12.69 -6.19
CA VAL A 75 9.71 -13.80 -6.65
C VAL A 75 9.59 -13.79 -8.17
N VAL A 76 9.31 -12.63 -8.77
CA VAL A 76 9.24 -12.46 -10.23
C VAL A 76 10.55 -12.88 -10.90
N GLU A 77 11.70 -12.43 -10.38
CA GLU A 77 13.00 -12.78 -10.94
C GLU A 77 13.26 -14.30 -10.88
N ARG A 78 12.82 -14.96 -9.80
CA ARG A 78 12.95 -16.42 -9.67
C ARG A 78 12.08 -17.16 -10.69
N ILE A 79 10.82 -16.75 -10.86
CA ILE A 79 9.90 -17.37 -11.82
C ILE A 79 10.43 -17.18 -13.24
N ASN A 80 10.83 -15.96 -13.62
CA ASN A 80 11.37 -15.67 -14.94
C ASN A 80 12.61 -16.53 -15.24
N ARG A 81 13.52 -16.70 -14.27
CA ARG A 81 14.68 -17.60 -14.42
C ARG A 81 14.28 -19.06 -14.68
N GLN A 82 13.23 -19.55 -14.03
CA GLN A 82 12.74 -20.92 -14.23
C GLN A 82 12.13 -21.11 -15.62
N THR A 83 11.34 -20.16 -16.10
CA THR A 83 10.74 -20.21 -17.44
C THR A 83 11.82 -20.20 -18.53
N SER A 84 12.83 -19.33 -18.42
CA SER A 84 13.93 -19.25 -19.40
C SER A 84 14.82 -20.50 -19.43
N ALA A 85 15.04 -21.16 -18.27
CA ALA A 85 15.80 -22.40 -18.21
C ALA A 85 15.03 -23.59 -18.82
N ASN A 86 13.70 -23.61 -18.65
CA ASN A 86 12.85 -24.65 -19.20
C ASN A 86 12.77 -24.56 -20.74
N ASP A 87 12.67 -23.36 -21.30
CA ASP A 87 12.67 -23.14 -22.76
C ASP A 87 13.99 -23.58 -23.44
N GLN A 88 15.13 -23.47 -22.75
CA GLN A 88 16.43 -23.91 -23.27
C GLN A 88 16.62 -25.44 -23.29
N THR A 89 15.79 -26.19 -22.56
CA THR A 89 15.90 -27.66 -22.49
C THR A 89 15.05 -28.36 -23.57
N VAL A 90 14.20 -27.61 -24.29
CA VAL A 90 13.26 -28.13 -25.29
C VAL A 90 13.68 -27.80 -26.74
N SER A 91 14.81 -27.11 -26.95
CA SER A 91 15.49 -26.99 -28.26
C SER A 91 16.70 -27.91 -28.35
#